data_AF-A0A355VU61-F1
#
_entry.id   AF-A0A355VU61-F1
#
_cell.length_a   1.000
_cell.length_b   1.000
_cell.length_c   1.000
_cell.angle_alpha   90.00
_cell.angle_beta   90.00
_cell.angle_gamma   90.00
#
_symmetry.space_group_name_H-M   'P 1'
#
loop_
_entity.id
_entity.type
_entity.pdbx_description
1 polymer ?
#
loop_
_entity_poly.entity_id
_entity_poly.type
_entity_poly.pdbx_seq_one_letter_code
_entity_poly.pdbx_strand_id
1 'polypeptide(L)'
;MMCDVLGVSRSGYYSWANQEFPSARSLENKKLSQEIHRIFLEHKGRYGSRRIRQVLVNKEYPVSRKRVCKLMRAQGLYCKTRRKFRLTTDSKYDLPIAPNLLQREFSAASLNQAYVGDITYIPTQEGWLYLAVVIDLFSRQVVGWSINERMKASLVNDAL
;
A
#
# COMPACT_ATOMS: atom_id res chain seq x y z
N MET A 1 -20.42 -46.62 -19.65
CA MET A 1 -19.06 -47.01 -19.23
C MET A 1 -18.31 -45.83 -18.59
N MET A 2 -18.07 -44.71 -19.27
CA MET A 2 -17.33 -43.57 -18.68
C MET A 2 -18.01 -42.93 -17.45
N CYS A 3 -19.33 -42.70 -17.48
CA CYS A 3 -20.06 -42.10 -16.35
C CYS A 3 -20.05 -42.98 -15.08
N ASP A 4 -20.07 -44.30 -15.26
CA ASP A 4 -20.08 -45.28 -14.17
C ASP A 4 -18.70 -45.32 -13.48
N VAL A 5 -17.62 -45.21 -14.24
CA VAL A 5 -16.23 -45.11 -13.74
C VAL A 5 -15.99 -43.80 -12.96
N LEU A 6 -16.62 -42.71 -13.38
CA LEU A 6 -16.48 -41.37 -12.78
C LEU A 6 -17.50 -41.07 -11.67
N GLY A 7 -18.41 -42.01 -11.35
CA GLY A 7 -19.43 -41.84 -10.32
C GLY A 7 -20.45 -40.73 -10.60
N VAL A 8 -20.70 -40.40 -11.87
CA VAL A 8 -21.66 -39.36 -12.29
C VAL A 8 -22.87 -39.97 -12.96
N SER A 9 -24.05 -39.37 -12.76
CA SER A 9 -25.26 -39.83 -13.42
C SER A 9 -25.19 -39.58 -14.93
N ARG A 10 -25.65 -40.55 -15.74
CA ARG A 10 -25.70 -40.39 -17.20
C ARG A 10 -26.56 -39.20 -17.62
N SER A 11 -27.68 -38.97 -16.94
CA SER A 11 -28.56 -37.82 -17.18
C SER A 11 -27.88 -36.49 -16.85
N GLY A 12 -27.11 -36.41 -15.76
CA GLY A 12 -26.32 -35.22 -15.43
C GLY A 12 -25.20 -34.96 -16.45
N TYR A 13 -24.53 -36.01 -16.90
CA TYR A 13 -23.51 -35.92 -17.95
C TYR A 13 -24.09 -35.39 -19.26
N TYR A 14 -25.18 -35.95 -19.77
CA TYR A 14 -25.82 -35.46 -20.99
C TYR A 14 -26.47 -34.08 -20.81
N SER A 15 -26.99 -33.76 -19.63
CA SER A 15 -27.50 -32.41 -19.34
C SER A 15 -26.39 -31.35 -19.35
N TRP A 16 -25.17 -31.71 -19.01
CA TRP A 16 -24.00 -30.83 -19.09
C TRP A 16 -23.40 -30.81 -20.50
N ALA A 17 -23.27 -31.97 -21.14
CA ALA A 17 -22.68 -32.11 -22.47
C ALA A 17 -23.57 -31.50 -23.57
N ASN A 18 -24.90 -31.62 -23.44
CA ASN A 18 -25.88 -31.05 -24.36
C ASN A 18 -26.30 -29.63 -23.94
N GLN A 19 -25.58 -28.99 -23.02
CA GLN A 19 -25.90 -27.64 -22.56
C GLN A 19 -25.44 -26.62 -23.62
N GLU A 20 -26.25 -26.43 -24.66
CA GLU A 20 -25.96 -25.50 -25.77
C GLU A 20 -25.99 -24.02 -25.36
N PHE A 21 -26.67 -23.70 -24.24
CA PHE A 21 -26.88 -22.32 -23.81
C PHE A 21 -26.48 -22.09 -22.34
N PRO A 22 -25.91 -20.91 -22.01
CA PRO A 22 -25.61 -20.55 -20.64
C PRO A 22 -26.90 -20.53 -19.82
N SER A 23 -26.88 -21.18 -18.65
CA SER A 23 -28.02 -21.13 -17.72
C SER A 23 -28.41 -19.67 -17.39
N ALA A 24 -29.69 -19.44 -17.07
CA ALA A 24 -30.18 -18.12 -16.67
C ALA A 24 -29.31 -17.48 -15.57
N ARG A 25 -28.84 -18.29 -14.62
CA ARG A 25 -27.92 -17.89 -13.55
C ARG A 25 -26.54 -17.49 -14.06
N SER A 26 -26.01 -18.16 -15.08
CA SER A 26 -24.75 -17.80 -15.72
C SER A 26 -24.87 -16.46 -16.43
N LEU A 27 -25.97 -16.25 -17.18
CA LEU A 27 -26.24 -14.98 -17.85
C LEU A 27 -26.40 -13.82 -16.84
N GLU A 28 -27.13 -14.05 -15.75
CA GLU A 28 -27.29 -13.09 -14.66
C GLU A 28 -25.93 -12.77 -13.99
N ASN A 29 -25.11 -13.79 -13.72
CA ASN A 29 -23.76 -13.59 -13.18
C ASN A 29 -22.86 -12.80 -14.13
N LYS A 30 -23.00 -12.98 -15.45
CA LYS A 30 -22.25 -12.21 -16.45
C LYS A 30 -22.62 -10.72 -16.39
N LYS A 31 -23.92 -10.40 -16.36
CA LYS A 31 -24.42 -9.02 -16.17
C LYS A 31 -23.94 -8.41 -14.85
N LEU A 32 -24.09 -9.14 -13.76
CA LEU A 32 -23.65 -8.70 -12.43
C LEU A 32 -22.13 -8.51 -12.37
N SER A 33 -21.36 -9.35 -13.07
CA SER A 33 -19.91 -9.25 -13.14
C SER A 33 -19.45 -7.96 -13.81
N GLN A 34 -20.11 -7.57 -14.91
CA GLN A 34 -19.85 -6.31 -15.62
C GLN A 34 -20.17 -5.10 -14.72
N GLU A 35 -21.28 -5.13 -13.99
CA GLU A 35 -21.66 -4.05 -13.08
C GLU A 35 -20.68 -3.94 -11.89
N ILE A 36 -20.25 -5.08 -11.32
CA ILE A 36 -19.20 -5.11 -10.28
C ILE A 36 -17.90 -4.49 -10.81
N HIS A 37 -17.50 -4.83 -12.04
CA HIS A 37 -16.30 -4.29 -12.66
C HIS A 37 -16.38 -2.76 -12.82
N ARG A 38 -17.53 -2.27 -13.31
CA ARG A 38 -17.80 -0.84 -13.49
C ARG A 38 -17.67 -0.08 -12.16
N ILE A 39 -18.37 -0.54 -11.11
CA ILE A 39 -18.31 0.07 -9.78
C ILE A 39 -16.87 0.03 -9.23
N PHE A 40 -16.15 -1.07 -9.44
CA PHE A 40 -14.77 -1.19 -8.99
C PHE A 40 -13.84 -0.14 -9.66
N LEU A 41 -13.97 0.05 -10.97
CA LEU A 41 -13.20 1.06 -11.73
C LEU A 41 -13.60 2.50 -11.36
N GLU A 42 -14.89 2.78 -11.22
CA GLU A 42 -15.43 4.08 -10.80
C GLU A 42 -14.82 4.52 -9.45
N HIS A 43 -14.68 3.58 -8.52
CA HIS A 43 -14.03 3.85 -7.22
C HIS A 43 -12.51 3.64 -7.23
N LYS A 44 -11.87 3.57 -8.39
CA LYS A 44 -10.40 3.46 -8.59
C LYS A 44 -9.78 2.24 -7.88
N GLY A 45 -10.55 1.16 -7.74
CA GLY A 45 -10.16 -0.09 -7.07
C GLY A 45 -10.16 -0.03 -5.54
N ARG A 46 -10.69 1.03 -4.92
CA ARG A 46 -10.75 1.15 -3.44
C ARG A 46 -11.86 0.30 -2.81
N TYR A 47 -12.88 -0.05 -3.58
CA TYR A 47 -14.08 -0.70 -3.06
C TYR A 47 -13.93 -2.23 -3.13
N GLY A 48 -14.00 -2.87 -1.96
CA GLY A 48 -14.10 -4.33 -1.84
C GLY A 48 -15.54 -4.83 -1.84
N SER A 49 -15.72 -6.14 -1.69
CA SER A 49 -17.03 -6.81 -1.73
C SER A 49 -18.11 -6.22 -0.80
N ARG A 50 -17.71 -5.63 0.35
CA ARG A 50 -18.64 -4.98 1.28
C ARG A 50 -19.24 -3.70 0.69
N ARG A 51 -18.40 -2.80 0.17
CA ARG A 51 -18.82 -1.51 -0.40
C ARG A 51 -19.52 -1.69 -1.75
N ILE A 52 -19.01 -2.59 -2.60
CA ILE A 52 -19.67 -2.92 -3.86
C ILE A 52 -21.08 -3.48 -3.62
N ARG A 53 -21.26 -4.36 -2.62
CA ARG A 53 -22.60 -4.83 -2.25
C ARG A 53 -23.52 -3.66 -1.86
N GLN A 54 -23.04 -2.71 -1.06
CA GLN A 54 -23.86 -1.55 -0.66
C GLN A 54 -24.29 -0.73 -1.88
N VAL A 55 -23.38 -0.48 -2.82
CA VAL A 55 -23.71 0.21 -4.08
C VAL A 55 -24.74 -0.58 -4.89
N LEU A 56 -24.60 -1.90 -5.01
CA LEU A 56 -25.55 -2.75 -5.73
C LEU A 56 -26.94 -2.77 -5.08
N VAL A 57 -27.01 -2.86 -3.75
CA VAL A 57 -28.27 -2.82 -3.01
C VAL A 57 -28.96 -1.46 -3.18
N ASN A 58 -28.20 -0.36 -3.19
CA ASN A 58 -28.75 0.98 -3.44
C ASN A 58 -29.23 1.17 -4.89
N LYS A 59 -28.75 0.37 -5.84
CA LYS A 59 -29.24 0.28 -7.21
C LYS A 59 -30.35 -0.76 -7.38
N GLU A 60 -30.99 -1.18 -6.28
CA GLU A 60 -32.07 -2.17 -6.26
C GLU A 60 -31.68 -3.57 -6.77
N TYR A 61 -30.38 -3.92 -6.72
CA TYR A 61 -29.90 -5.27 -7.00
C TYR A 61 -29.68 -6.06 -5.70
N PRO A 62 -30.63 -6.91 -5.27
CA PRO A 62 -30.47 -7.73 -4.07
C PRO A 62 -29.39 -8.80 -4.31
N VAL A 63 -28.23 -8.62 -3.68
CA VAL A 63 -27.09 -9.53 -3.84
C VAL A 63 -26.44 -9.87 -2.50
N SER A 64 -26.10 -11.14 -2.33
CA SER A 64 -25.33 -11.59 -1.16
C SER A 64 -23.87 -11.18 -1.28
N ARG A 65 -23.25 -10.83 -0.15
CA ARG A 65 -21.81 -10.49 -0.11
C ARG A 65 -20.93 -11.63 -0.64
N LYS A 66 -21.31 -12.89 -0.38
CA LYS A 66 -20.59 -14.08 -0.87
C LYS A 66 -20.61 -14.15 -2.40
N ARG A 67 -21.75 -13.85 -3.03
CA ARG A 67 -21.87 -13.81 -4.50
C ARG A 67 -20.98 -12.73 -5.10
N VAL A 68 -21.02 -11.51 -4.56
CA VAL A 68 -20.12 -10.42 -4.99
C VAL A 68 -18.65 -10.82 -4.85
N CYS A 69 -18.27 -11.39 -3.70
CA CYS A 69 -16.90 -11.84 -3.46
C CYS A 69 -16.45 -12.93 -4.46
N LYS A 70 -17.32 -13.88 -4.81
CA LYS A 70 -17.04 -14.93 -5.79
C LYS A 70 -16.80 -14.34 -7.18
N LEU A 71 -17.66 -13.41 -7.61
CA LEU A 71 -17.54 -12.76 -8.91
C LEU A 71 -16.34 -11.82 -9.01
N MET A 72 -16.01 -11.09 -7.93
CA MET A 72 -14.79 -10.28 -7.88
C MET A 72 -13.54 -11.15 -8.01
N ARG A 73 -13.47 -12.28 -7.28
CA ARG A 73 -12.35 -13.23 -7.37
C ARG A 73 -12.21 -13.83 -8.76
N ALA A 74 -13.32 -14.21 -9.39
CA ALA A 74 -13.32 -14.75 -10.75
C ALA A 74 -12.77 -13.75 -11.80
N GLN A 75 -12.87 -12.44 -11.53
CA GLN A 75 -12.34 -11.38 -12.38
C GLN A 75 -10.96 -10.85 -11.93
N GLY A 76 -10.36 -11.42 -10.89
CA GLY A 76 -9.09 -10.93 -10.34
C GLY A 76 -9.18 -9.54 -9.67
N LEU A 77 -10.37 -9.11 -9.23
CA LEU A 77 -10.57 -7.80 -8.62
C LEU A 77 -10.26 -7.82 -7.13
N TYR A 78 -9.16 -7.16 -6.74
CA TYR A 78 -8.73 -7.00 -5.35
C TYR A 78 -8.71 -5.53 -4.95
N CYS A 79 -9.32 -5.19 -3.81
CA CYS A 79 -9.36 -3.82 -3.36
C CYS A 79 -7.97 -3.32 -2.95
N LYS A 80 -7.60 -2.12 -3.40
CA LYS A 80 -6.40 -1.41 -2.96
C LYS A 80 -6.49 -1.15 -1.46
N THR A 81 -5.53 -1.69 -0.72
CA THR A 81 -5.38 -1.42 0.72
C THR A 81 -4.36 -0.31 0.91
N ARG A 82 -4.57 0.57 1.89
CA ARG A 82 -3.58 1.59 2.25
C ARG A 82 -2.29 0.89 2.69
N ARG A 83 -1.14 1.32 2.17
CA ARG A 83 0.16 0.85 2.66
C ARG A 83 0.23 1.13 4.16
N LYS A 84 0.62 0.13 4.96
CA LYS A 84 0.82 0.32 6.40
C LYS A 84 1.87 1.42 6.60
N PHE A 85 1.51 2.48 7.32
CA PHE A 85 2.47 3.50 7.72
C PHE A 85 3.48 2.86 8.68
N ARG A 86 4.77 3.04 8.41
CA ARG A 86 5.83 2.64 9.35
C ARG A 86 6.29 3.91 10.06
N LEU A 87 6.11 3.94 11.38
CA LEU A 87 6.74 4.94 12.23
C LEU A 87 8.24 4.64 12.24
N THR A 88 9.06 5.56 11.73
CA THR A 88 10.52 5.46 11.76
C THR A 88 11.11 6.02 13.05
N THR A 89 10.38 6.90 13.72
CA THR A 89 10.81 7.58 14.93
C THR A 89 9.92 7.17 16.08
N ASP A 90 10.52 6.61 17.12
CA ASP A 90 9.87 6.47 18.41
C ASP A 90 10.14 7.75 19.20
N SER A 91 9.11 8.56 19.42
CA SER A 91 9.17 9.77 20.26
C SER A 91 8.67 9.52 21.67
N LYS A 92 8.28 8.29 22.01
CA LYS A 92 7.80 7.88 23.34
C LYS A 92 8.88 7.08 24.07
N TYR A 93 10.01 7.74 24.33
CA TYR A 93 11.10 7.17 25.11
C TYR A 93 11.33 8.00 26.39
N ASP A 94 11.76 7.35 27.46
CA ASP A 94 11.96 7.97 28.78
C ASP A 94 13.38 8.53 28.99
N LEU A 95 14.12 8.79 27.90
CA LEU A 95 15.45 9.37 27.97
C LEU A 95 15.37 10.89 28.13
N PRO A 96 16.37 11.53 28.77
CA PRO A 96 16.42 12.97 28.91
C PRO A 96 16.36 13.68 27.56
N ILE A 97 15.44 14.64 27.45
CA ILE A 97 15.33 15.51 26.27
C ILE A 97 16.27 16.68 26.48
N ALA A 98 17.25 16.85 25.59
CA ALA A 98 18.14 18.01 25.62
C ALA A 98 17.33 19.31 25.42
N PRO A 99 17.64 20.39 26.17
CA PRO A 99 16.94 21.66 25.99
C PRO A 99 17.18 22.21 24.58
N ASN A 100 16.13 22.73 23.95
CA ASN A 100 16.26 23.40 22.65
C ASN A 100 16.87 24.80 22.87
N LEU A 101 18.20 24.88 22.82
CA LEU A 101 18.96 26.12 22.98
C LEU A 101 18.84 27.03 21.75
N LEU A 102 18.67 26.46 20.56
CA LEU A 102 18.65 27.22 19.30
C LEU A 102 17.33 27.97 19.10
N GLN A 103 16.20 27.45 19.59
CA GLN A 103 14.89 28.10 19.52
C GLN A 103 14.46 28.59 18.12
N ARG A 104 14.93 27.91 17.05
CA ARG A 104 14.70 28.29 15.63
C ARG A 104 15.30 29.65 15.26
N GLU A 105 16.24 30.15 16.04
CA GLU A 105 17.16 31.20 15.67
C GLU A 105 18.17 30.58 14.68
N PHE A 106 18.23 31.08 13.45
CA PHE A 106 19.11 30.55 12.40
C PHE A 106 20.13 31.58 11.91
N SER A 107 20.32 32.67 12.66
CA SER A 107 21.28 33.74 12.39
C SER A 107 22.41 33.68 13.41
N ALA A 108 23.55 33.13 12.99
CA ALA A 108 24.77 33.21 13.78
C ALA A 108 25.51 34.54 13.53
N ALA A 109 26.17 35.08 14.56
CA ALA A 109 26.95 36.32 14.47
C ALA A 109 28.41 36.06 14.05
N SER A 110 28.90 34.83 14.25
CA SER A 110 30.24 34.40 13.85
C SER A 110 30.28 32.91 13.51
N LEU A 111 31.39 32.49 12.89
CA LEU A 111 31.71 31.07 12.64
C LEU A 111 31.62 30.24 13.93
N ASN A 112 31.22 28.98 13.79
CA ASN A 112 31.28 27.92 14.82
C ASN A 112 30.42 28.19 16.06
N GLN A 113 29.37 29.01 15.95
CA GLN A 113 28.44 29.26 17.06
C GLN A 113 27.31 28.23 17.12
N ALA A 114 26.81 27.80 15.96
CA ALA A 114 25.73 26.84 15.87
C ALA A 114 25.82 26.06 14.57
N TYR A 115 25.68 24.73 14.70
CA TYR A 115 25.63 23.81 13.58
C TYR A 115 24.21 23.28 13.41
N VAL A 116 23.81 23.09 12.16
CA VAL A 116 22.56 22.39 11.81
C VAL A 116 22.91 21.22 10.91
N GLY A 117 22.32 20.07 11.17
CA GLY A 117 22.49 18.90 10.34
C GLY A 117 21.17 18.25 9.95
N ASP A 118 21.20 17.50 8.86
CA ASP A 118 20.08 16.70 8.37
C ASP A 118 20.60 15.37 7.80
N ILE A 119 19.72 14.36 7.77
CA ILE A 119 19.98 13.07 7.14
C ILE A 119 19.08 12.93 5.92
N THR A 120 19.70 12.82 4.75
CA THR A 120 19.00 12.56 3.50
C THR A 120 19.34 11.17 2.95
N TYR A 121 18.58 10.71 1.97
CA TYR A 121 18.81 9.43 1.30
C TYR A 121 19.12 9.65 -0.18
N ILE A 122 20.14 8.93 -0.67
CA ILE A 122 20.64 9.02 -2.04
C ILE A 122 20.33 7.69 -2.74
N PRO A 123 19.53 7.69 -3.83
CA PRO A 123 19.34 6.50 -4.64
C PRO A 123 20.60 6.22 -5.46
N THR A 124 21.06 4.97 -5.43
CA THR A 124 22.16 4.47 -6.27
C THR A 124 21.69 3.24 -7.06
N GLN A 125 22.55 2.73 -7.95
CA GLN A 125 22.26 1.49 -8.69
C GLN A 125 22.31 0.25 -7.79
N GLU A 126 22.98 0.34 -6.64
CA GLU A 126 23.21 -0.77 -5.72
C GLU A 126 22.25 -0.73 -4.51
N GLY A 127 21.52 0.38 -4.32
CA GLY A 127 20.57 0.53 -3.22
C GLY A 127 20.37 1.98 -2.80
N TRP A 128 19.98 2.17 -1.54
CA TRP A 128 19.86 3.50 -0.93
C TRP A 128 21.03 3.71 0.03
N LEU A 129 21.67 4.86 -0.07
CA LEU A 129 22.64 5.34 0.92
C LEU A 129 22.01 6.45 1.75
N TYR A 130 22.43 6.55 3.01
CA TYR A 130 22.06 7.65 3.90
C TYR A 130 23.26 8.59 4.03
N LEU A 131 23.03 9.87 3.80
CA LEU A 131 24.01 10.94 3.92
C LEU A 131 23.61 11.84 5.10
N ALA A 132 24.47 11.95 6.10
CA ALA A 132 24.38 12.99 7.12
C ALA A 132 25.28 14.16 6.72
N VAL A 133 24.76 15.37 6.82
CA VAL A 133 25.51 16.62 6.55
C VAL A 133 25.35 17.56 7.73
N VAL A 134 26.43 18.21 8.12
CA VAL A 134 26.47 19.25 9.15
C VAL A 134 26.99 20.53 8.52
N ILE A 135 26.24 21.62 8.69
CA ILE A 135 26.60 22.96 8.20
C ILE A 135 26.76 23.94 9.35
N ASP A 136 27.68 24.89 9.18
CA ASP A 136 27.79 26.08 10.04
C ASP A 136 26.74 27.13 9.64
N LEU A 137 25.99 27.64 10.63
CA LEU A 137 24.90 28.58 10.35
C LEU A 137 25.36 29.95 9.86
N PHE A 138 26.59 30.36 10.20
CA PHE A 138 27.15 31.64 9.75
C PHE A 138 27.62 31.55 8.29
N SER A 139 28.57 30.66 8.02
CA SER A 139 29.22 30.53 6.70
C SER A 139 28.39 29.77 5.67
N ARG A 140 27.40 28.97 6.12
CA ARG A 140 26.64 28.02 5.30
C ARG A 140 27.51 26.95 4.63
N GLN A 141 28.74 26.78 5.07
CA GLN A 141 29.64 25.75 4.58
C GLN A 141 29.33 24.41 5.25
N VAL A 142 29.53 23.33 4.49
CA VAL A 142 29.55 21.97 5.03
C VAL A 142 30.82 21.79 5.85
N VAL A 143 30.66 21.60 7.15
CA VAL A 143 31.77 21.41 8.09
C VAL A 143 32.02 19.94 8.42
N GLY A 144 31.03 19.08 8.15
CA GLY A 144 31.18 17.64 8.30
C GLY A 144 30.08 16.88 7.55
N TRP A 145 30.40 15.65 7.15
CA TRP A 145 29.48 14.76 6.46
C TRP A 145 29.91 13.31 6.60
N SER A 146 28.95 12.38 6.53
CA SER A 146 29.20 10.94 6.53
C SER A 146 28.15 10.22 5.69
N ILE A 147 28.52 9.10 5.08
CA ILE A 147 27.64 8.26 4.26
C ILE A 147 27.68 6.82 4.78
N ASN A 148 26.50 6.19 4.87
CA ASN A 148 26.40 4.78 5.24
C ASN A 148 25.19 4.11 4.58
N GLU A 149 25.25 2.80 4.39
CA GLU A 149 24.11 1.98 3.95
C GLU A 149 22.98 1.90 4.99
N ARG A 150 23.29 2.20 6.26
CA ARG A 150 22.34 2.11 7.38
C ARG A 150 22.27 3.40 8.20
N MET A 151 21.04 3.82 8.49
CA MET A 151 20.76 4.92 9.43
C MET A 151 20.99 4.46 10.89
N LYS A 152 22.25 4.51 11.34
CA LYS A 152 22.67 4.24 12.72
C LYS A 152 23.20 5.52 13.38
N ALA A 153 23.32 5.53 14.71
CA ALA A 153 23.94 6.64 15.45
C ALA A 153 25.35 7.00 14.95
N SER A 154 26.13 6.00 14.50
CA SER A 154 27.46 6.22 13.92
C SER A 154 27.45 7.16 12.72
N LEU A 155 26.43 7.10 11.86
CA LEU A 155 26.30 7.98 10.69
C LEU A 155 26.33 9.46 11.09
N VAL A 156 25.67 9.81 12.20
CA VAL A 156 25.63 11.18 12.70
C VAL A 156 26.92 11.52 13.43
N ASN A 157 27.42 10.61 14.27
CA ASN A 157 28.64 10.82 15.03
C ASN A 157 29.88 11.02 14.14
N ASP A 158 29.93 10.32 13.00
CA ASP A 158 31.04 10.43 12.04
C ASP A 158 30.97 11.73 11.21
N ALA A 159 29.81 12.40 11.18
CA ALA A 159 29.59 13.66 10.46
C ALA A 159 29.82 14.91 11.32
N LEU A 160 29.91 14.76 12.64
CA LEU A 160 30.20 15.83 13.62
C LEU A 160 31.70 15.97 13.84
#